data_AF-A0A2K2RGQ5-F1
#
_entry.id   AF-A0A2K2RGQ5-F1
#
_cell.length_a   1.000
_cell.length_b   1.000
_cell.length_c   1.000
_cell.angle_alpha   90.00
_cell.angle_beta   90.00
_cell.angle_gamma   90.00
#
_symmetry.space_group_name_H-M   'P 1'
#
loop_
_entity.id
_entity.type
_entity.pdbx_description
1 polymer ?
#
loop_
_entity_poly.entity_id
_entity_poly.type
_entity_poly.pdbx_seq_one_letter_code
_entity_poly.pdbx_strand_id
1 'polypeptide(L)'
;MSAVCRRPLVASCTCRVVSRLVAGRLPQGFRPIRALRPGRRAGDSHGMGLLEEKPRRLGDGQSRCPYCGLLGDRVATIEHDWVLLEPDMHPLAHTVPAEHRWIELSDGRVTVYGVCPPDQFQRCRIEHRLACPAQPLPDLWPWLTSLRGENARQAERRDDPKLPPPPEEWPDAG
;
A
#
# COMPACT_ATOMS: atom_id res chain seq x y z
N MET A 1 52.40 -23.71 21.01
CA MET A 1 51.61 -24.12 19.84
C MET A 1 50.48 -23.12 19.68
N SER A 2 50.65 -22.09 18.85
CA SER A 2 49.67 -21.02 18.65
C SER A 2 49.05 -21.15 17.25
N ALA A 3 47.73 -21.34 17.19
CA ALA A 3 46.98 -21.37 15.94
C ALA A 3 46.48 -19.96 15.60
N VAL A 4 46.94 -19.44 14.48
CA VAL A 4 46.52 -18.16 13.90
C VAL A 4 45.22 -18.38 13.12
N CYS A 5 44.11 -17.81 13.60
CA CYS A 5 42.86 -17.75 12.86
C CYS A 5 42.98 -16.70 11.73
N ARG A 6 43.02 -17.14 10.47
CA ARG A 6 42.93 -16.27 9.30
C ARG A 6 41.46 -15.96 9.00
N ARG A 7 41.10 -14.67 9.01
CA ARG A 7 39.82 -14.15 8.50
C ARG A 7 39.80 -14.17 6.96
N PRO A 8 38.71 -14.56 6.30
CA PRO A 8 38.57 -14.31 4.87
C PRO A 8 38.13 -12.86 4.62
N LEU A 9 38.83 -12.20 3.70
CA LEU A 9 38.49 -10.88 3.16
C LEU A 9 37.22 -11.00 2.30
N VAL A 10 36.16 -10.27 2.67
CA VAL A 10 34.96 -10.13 1.85
C VAL A 10 35.31 -9.24 0.67
N ALA A 11 35.37 -9.84 -0.53
CA ALA A 11 35.49 -9.12 -1.78
C ALA A 11 34.18 -8.33 -2.03
N SER A 12 34.26 -7.01 -1.96
CA SER A 12 33.19 -6.11 -2.37
C SER A 12 33.00 -6.23 -3.88
N CYS A 13 32.05 -7.06 -4.32
CA CYS A 13 31.59 -7.08 -5.70
C CYS A 13 30.81 -5.79 -5.99
N THR A 14 31.50 -4.80 -6.56
CA THR A 14 30.85 -3.67 -7.22
C THR A 14 30.17 -4.21 -8.49
N CYS A 15 28.88 -4.53 -8.40
CA CYS A 15 28.08 -4.93 -9.56
C CYS A 15 27.97 -3.75 -10.52
N ARG A 16 28.79 -3.79 -11.57
CA ARG A 16 28.76 -2.88 -12.71
C ARG A 16 27.41 -3.04 -13.42
N VAL A 17 26.62 -1.97 -13.44
CA VAL A 17 25.34 -1.90 -14.17
C VAL A 17 25.63 -2.10 -15.66
N VAL A 18 25.13 -3.19 -16.24
CA VAL A 18 25.05 -3.37 -17.69
C VAL A 18 23.60 -3.67 -18.03
N SER A 19 22.87 -2.63 -18.43
CA SER A 19 21.53 -2.75 -18.98
C SER A 19 21.61 -3.43 -20.34
N ARG A 20 21.31 -4.74 -20.41
CA ARG A 20 21.00 -5.40 -21.68
C ARG A 20 19.48 -5.40 -21.87
N LEU A 21 19.00 -4.52 -22.74
CA LEU A 21 17.67 -4.62 -23.34
C LEU A 21 17.60 -5.92 -24.15
N VAL A 22 17.02 -6.96 -23.57
CA VAL A 22 16.59 -8.14 -24.32
C VAL A 22 15.11 -7.97 -24.61
N ALA A 23 14.79 -7.78 -25.89
CA ALA A 23 13.43 -7.79 -26.40
C ALA A 23 12.85 -9.21 -26.29
N GLY A 24 12.11 -9.46 -25.21
CA GLY A 24 11.34 -10.68 -24.98
C GLY A 24 9.85 -10.36 -24.92
N ARG A 25 9.03 -11.13 -25.63
CA ARG A 25 7.58 -10.92 -25.81
C ARG A 25 6.83 -10.69 -24.50
N LEU A 26 6.03 -9.63 -24.49
CA LEU A 26 5.05 -9.28 -23.46
C LEU A 26 4.04 -10.43 -23.25
N PRO A 27 3.85 -10.95 -22.02
CA PRO A 27 2.59 -11.60 -21.68
C PRO A 27 1.49 -10.53 -21.69
N GLN A 28 0.46 -10.81 -22.47
CA GLN A 28 -0.72 -9.97 -22.67
C GLN A 28 -1.42 -9.77 -21.32
N GLY A 29 -1.62 -8.51 -20.89
CA GLY A 29 -2.49 -8.24 -19.74
C GLY A 29 -2.30 -6.93 -18.98
N PHE A 30 -1.32 -6.08 -19.28
CA PHE A 30 -1.29 -4.74 -18.68
C PHE A 30 -1.99 -3.74 -19.58
N ARG A 31 -3.29 -3.51 -19.33
CA ARG A 31 -3.95 -2.27 -19.74
C ARG A 31 -3.98 -1.34 -18.51
N PRO A 32 -3.23 -0.22 -18.51
CA PRO A 32 -3.47 0.82 -17.51
C PRO A 32 -4.89 1.34 -17.71
N ILE A 33 -5.75 1.19 -16.71
CA ILE A 33 -7.10 1.75 -16.77
C ILE A 33 -6.99 3.24 -16.49
N ARG A 34 -7.43 4.04 -17.47
CA ARG A 34 -7.64 5.49 -17.35
C ARG A 34 -8.38 5.82 -16.06
N ALA A 35 -7.77 6.67 -15.24
CA ALA A 35 -8.45 7.31 -14.12
C ALA A 35 -9.71 8.03 -14.60
N LEU A 36 -10.86 7.68 -14.02
CA LEU A 36 -12.06 8.51 -14.06
C LEU A 36 -11.70 9.86 -13.44
N ARG A 37 -11.85 10.96 -14.20
CA ARG A 37 -11.65 12.33 -13.72
C ARG A 37 -12.91 12.81 -12.97
N PRO A 38 -12.86 13.13 -11.68
CA PRO A 38 -13.82 14.05 -11.08
C PRO A 38 -13.34 15.49 -11.32
N GLY A 39 -14.25 16.36 -11.74
CA GLY A 39 -13.93 17.73 -12.16
C GLY A 39 -13.29 18.59 -11.06
N ARG A 40 -12.27 19.37 -11.45
CA ARG A 40 -11.67 20.42 -10.62
C ARG A 40 -12.69 21.55 -10.45
N ARG A 41 -13.04 21.92 -9.21
CA ARG A 41 -13.54 23.27 -8.90
C ARG A 41 -12.37 24.14 -8.48
N ALA A 42 -12.23 25.26 -9.18
CA ALA A 42 -11.31 26.34 -8.85
C ALA A 42 -11.80 27.11 -7.61
N GLY A 43 -10.86 27.58 -6.81
CA GLY A 43 -11.08 28.52 -5.70
C GLY A 43 -9.77 29.22 -5.36
N ASP A 44 -9.82 30.55 -5.37
CA ASP A 44 -8.74 31.55 -5.41
C ASP A 44 -7.90 31.73 -4.13
N SER A 45 -6.59 31.87 -4.35
CA SER A 45 -5.65 32.98 -4.03
C SER A 45 -5.59 33.74 -2.66
N HIS A 46 -4.35 33.77 -2.14
CA HIS A 46 -3.62 34.75 -1.28
C HIS A 46 -3.56 34.62 0.26
N GLY A 47 -2.32 34.44 0.74
CA GLY A 47 -1.88 34.67 2.12
C GLY A 47 -0.42 34.23 2.36
N MET A 48 0.56 35.12 2.12
CA MET A 48 1.98 34.90 2.46
C MET A 48 2.16 34.92 3.98
N GLY A 49 2.43 33.77 4.57
CA GLY A 49 2.83 33.59 5.96
C GLY A 49 3.90 32.52 6.04
N LEU A 50 5.10 32.93 6.40
CA LEU A 50 6.29 32.10 6.59
C LEU A 50 6.03 31.15 7.77
N LEU A 51 5.59 29.93 7.47
CA LEU A 51 5.48 28.84 8.43
C LEU A 51 6.52 27.80 8.06
N GLU A 52 7.41 27.48 8.99
CA GLU A 52 8.18 26.24 8.96
C GLU A 52 7.22 25.11 8.61
N GLU A 53 7.33 24.62 7.38
CA GLU A 53 6.52 23.56 6.87
C GLU A 53 7.07 22.25 7.45
N LYS A 54 6.77 21.99 8.73
CA LYS A 54 6.46 20.62 9.13
C LYS A 54 5.58 20.08 8.02
N PRO A 55 5.91 18.97 7.33
CA PRO A 55 5.11 18.47 6.23
C PRO A 55 3.69 18.41 6.73
N ARG A 56 2.87 19.35 6.25
CA ARG A 56 1.47 19.41 6.62
C ARG A 56 0.97 18.06 6.15
N ARG A 57 0.62 17.18 7.09
CA ARG A 57 -0.05 15.93 6.76
C ARG A 57 -1.24 16.37 5.92
N LEU A 58 -1.14 16.19 4.61
CA LEU A 58 -2.23 16.40 3.67
C LEU A 58 -3.36 15.52 4.18
N GLY A 59 -4.32 16.11 4.90
CA GLY A 59 -5.65 15.53 5.03
C GLY A 59 -6.16 15.37 3.60
N ASP A 60 -6.43 14.20 3.06
CA ASP A 60 -6.69 12.92 3.69
C ASP A 60 -5.96 11.85 2.89
N GLY A 61 -4.81 11.38 3.38
CA GLY A 61 -4.03 10.29 2.77
C GLY A 61 -4.78 8.95 2.65
N GLN A 62 -6.08 8.93 2.94
CA GLN A 62 -7.00 7.83 2.77
C GLN A 62 -8.10 8.17 1.78
N SER A 63 -8.49 7.22 0.95
CA SER A 63 -9.65 7.34 0.07
C SER A 63 -10.48 6.07 0.11
N ARG A 64 -11.77 6.20 -0.15
CA ARG A 64 -12.67 5.04 -0.18
C ARG A 64 -12.46 4.23 -1.45
N CYS A 65 -12.39 2.92 -1.29
CA CYS A 65 -12.49 1.98 -2.38
C CYS A 65 -13.86 2.14 -3.04
N PRO A 66 -13.93 2.35 -4.37
CA PRO A 66 -15.20 2.50 -5.06
C PRO A 66 -16.01 1.20 -5.14
N TYR A 67 -15.42 0.06 -4.76
CA TYR A 67 -16.06 -1.25 -4.84
C TYR A 67 -16.62 -1.73 -3.51
N CYS A 68 -15.84 -1.66 -2.43
CA CYS A 68 -16.26 -2.14 -1.10
C CYS A 68 -16.48 -1.01 -0.08
N GLY A 69 -16.26 0.25 -0.45
CA GLY A 69 -16.48 1.40 0.44
C GLY A 69 -15.50 1.55 1.61
N LEU A 70 -14.61 0.58 1.83
CA LEU A 70 -13.55 0.62 2.84
C LEU A 70 -12.52 1.71 2.52
N LEU A 71 -11.87 2.22 3.57
CA LEU A 71 -10.77 3.17 3.43
C LEU A 71 -9.51 2.41 3.03
N GLY A 72 -8.75 2.98 2.11
CA GLY A 72 -7.37 2.59 1.82
C GLY A 72 -6.46 3.81 1.78
N ASP A 73 -5.17 3.60 1.98
CA ASP A 73 -4.17 4.67 1.94
C ASP A 73 -3.88 5.04 0.49
N ARG A 74 -4.17 6.28 0.11
CA ARG A 74 -3.90 6.82 -1.22
C ARG A 74 -2.49 7.42 -1.25
N VAL A 75 -1.56 6.72 -1.90
CA VAL A 75 -0.13 7.06 -1.88
C VAL A 75 0.38 7.35 -3.28
N ALA A 76 1.23 8.38 -3.41
CA ALA A 76 1.82 8.77 -4.68
C ALA A 76 2.89 7.75 -5.12
N THR A 77 2.92 7.42 -6.41
CA THR A 77 3.99 6.59 -6.97
C THR A 77 5.17 7.46 -7.42
N ILE A 78 6.35 6.85 -7.61
CA ILE A 78 7.51 7.55 -8.19
C ILE A 78 7.24 8.08 -9.61
N GLU A 79 6.29 7.48 -10.32
CA GLU A 79 5.87 7.86 -11.68
C GLU A 79 4.83 8.99 -11.69
N HIS A 80 4.57 9.63 -10.53
CA HIS A 80 3.59 10.71 -10.33
C HIS A 80 2.12 10.29 -10.49
N ASP A 81 1.85 9.00 -10.40
CA ASP A 81 0.49 8.44 -10.27
C ASP A 81 0.11 8.23 -8.79
N TRP A 82 -1.04 7.59 -8.54
CA TRP A 82 -1.50 7.23 -7.20
C TRP A 82 -1.94 5.77 -7.16
N VAL A 83 -1.67 5.10 -6.05
CA VAL A 83 -2.15 3.75 -5.75
C VAL A 83 -2.93 3.76 -4.44
N LEU A 84 -3.97 2.92 -4.36
CA LEU A 84 -4.72 2.67 -3.13
C LEU A 84 -4.14 1.44 -2.45
N LEU A 85 -3.55 1.63 -1.28
CA LEU A 85 -2.91 0.58 -0.49
C LEU A 85 -3.80 0.16 0.67
N GLU A 86 -3.69 -1.11 1.04
CA GLU A 86 -4.34 -1.63 2.23
C GLU A 86 -3.81 -0.90 3.48
N PRO A 87 -4.69 -0.35 4.31
CA PRO A 87 -4.28 0.32 5.54
C PRO A 87 -3.74 -0.72 6.53
N ASP A 88 -2.76 -0.31 7.34
CA ASP A 88 -2.21 -1.10 8.45
C ASP A 88 -1.70 -2.51 8.10
N MET A 89 -1.47 -2.79 6.81
CA MET A 89 -0.98 -4.08 6.33
C MET A 89 0.42 -3.97 5.75
N HIS A 90 1.40 -4.48 6.49
CA HIS A 90 2.83 -4.42 6.17
C HIS A 90 3.52 -5.80 6.24
N PRO A 91 3.19 -6.75 5.36
CA PRO A 91 3.79 -8.08 5.37
C PRO A 91 5.29 -8.03 5.06
N LEU A 92 5.99 -9.10 5.42
CA LEU A 92 7.37 -9.31 4.97
C LEU A 92 7.38 -9.47 3.46
N ALA A 93 8.23 -8.71 2.77
CA ALA A 93 8.23 -8.64 1.32
C ALA A 93 8.53 -10.00 0.67
N HIS A 94 9.27 -10.88 1.33
CA HIS A 94 9.56 -12.23 0.83
C HIS A 94 8.34 -13.18 0.81
N THR A 95 7.23 -12.83 1.48
CA THR A 95 5.98 -13.61 1.46
C THR A 95 4.99 -13.12 0.40
N VAL A 96 5.36 -12.09 -0.36
CA VAL A 96 4.54 -11.43 -1.39
C VAL A 96 5.22 -11.64 -2.74
N PRO A 97 4.50 -11.92 -3.83
CA PRO A 97 5.06 -11.92 -5.18
C PRO A 97 5.65 -10.56 -5.56
N ALA A 98 6.73 -10.55 -6.36
CA ALA A 98 7.55 -9.37 -6.61
C ALA A 98 6.77 -8.19 -7.22
N GLU A 99 5.81 -8.50 -8.09
CA GLU A 99 4.89 -7.60 -8.77
C GLU A 99 3.86 -6.93 -7.85
N HIS A 100 3.72 -7.38 -6.60
CA HIS A 100 2.76 -6.86 -5.63
C HIS A 100 3.40 -6.21 -4.41
N ARG A 101 4.74 -6.08 -4.40
CA ARG A 101 5.51 -5.47 -3.32
C ARG A 101 5.63 -3.97 -3.53
N TRP A 102 4.78 -3.19 -2.86
CA TRP A 102 4.94 -1.74 -2.83
C TRP A 102 5.90 -1.34 -1.72
N ILE A 103 7.03 -0.73 -2.06
CA ILE A 103 8.02 -0.26 -1.11
C ILE A 103 7.84 1.25 -0.91
N GLU A 104 7.68 1.65 0.35
CA GLU A 104 7.61 3.05 0.74
C GLU A 104 9.02 3.64 0.82
N LEU A 105 9.21 4.77 0.15
CA LEU A 105 10.46 5.52 0.13
C LEU A 105 10.46 6.57 1.24
N SER A 106 11.64 7.13 1.53
CA SER A 106 11.79 8.15 2.59
C SER A 106 11.00 9.43 2.36
N ASP A 107 10.58 9.70 1.12
CA ASP A 107 9.74 10.84 0.74
C ASP A 107 8.23 10.54 0.79
N GLY A 108 7.84 9.36 1.28
CA GLY A 108 6.45 8.92 1.39
C GLY A 108 5.83 8.44 0.08
N ARG A 109 6.58 8.42 -1.04
CA ARG A 109 6.12 7.81 -2.30
C ARG A 109 6.36 6.30 -2.27
N VAL A 110 5.69 5.60 -3.17
CA VAL A 110 5.83 4.14 -3.31
C VAL A 110 6.29 3.73 -4.70
N THR A 111 6.95 2.58 -4.78
CA THR A 111 7.36 1.94 -6.03
C THR A 111 7.28 0.42 -5.92
N VAL A 112 7.06 -0.28 -7.04
CA VAL A 112 7.09 -1.74 -7.10
C VAL A 112 8.52 -2.21 -7.30
N TYR A 113 9.03 -3.01 -6.36
CA TYR A 113 10.40 -3.52 -6.43
C TYR A 113 10.44 -4.98 -6.90
N GLY A 114 10.54 -5.17 -8.23
CA GLY A 114 10.41 -6.48 -8.87
C GLY A 114 11.69 -7.29 -9.09
N VAL A 115 12.88 -6.70 -8.91
CA VAL A 115 14.12 -7.21 -9.56
C VAL A 115 15.18 -7.78 -8.63
N CYS A 116 15.12 -7.55 -7.32
CA CYS A 116 16.10 -8.07 -6.37
C CYS A 116 15.38 -8.72 -5.17
N PRO A 117 15.90 -9.85 -4.63
CA PRO A 117 15.34 -10.43 -3.41
C PRO A 117 15.25 -9.35 -2.33
N PRO A 118 14.08 -9.18 -1.69
CA PRO A 118 13.97 -8.22 -0.61
C PRO A 118 14.86 -8.67 0.56
N ASP A 119 15.30 -7.72 1.37
CA ASP A 119 15.89 -8.06 2.66
C ASP A 119 14.87 -8.89 3.48
N GLN A 120 15.37 -9.83 4.28
CA GLN A 120 14.50 -10.79 4.99
C GLN A 120 13.51 -10.11 5.94
N PHE A 121 13.83 -8.91 6.43
CA PHE A 121 12.98 -8.11 7.32
C PHE A 121 12.29 -6.94 6.60
N GLN A 122 12.57 -6.75 5.31
CA GLN A 122 11.93 -5.70 4.52
C GLN A 122 10.43 -5.93 4.51
N ARG A 123 9.68 -4.89 4.87
CA ARG A 123 8.22 -4.87 4.78
C ARG A 123 7.80 -4.17 3.50
N CYS A 124 6.68 -4.60 2.93
CA CYS A 124 6.04 -3.91 1.82
C CYS A 124 4.60 -3.55 2.18
N ARG A 125 3.98 -2.74 1.33
CA ARG A 125 2.54 -2.47 1.31
C ARG A 125 1.90 -3.32 0.21
N ILE A 126 0.59 -3.47 0.32
CA ILE A 126 -0.23 -4.27 -0.59
C ILE A 126 -1.30 -3.38 -1.21
N GLU A 127 -1.58 -3.55 -2.50
CA GLU A 127 -2.70 -2.84 -3.12
C GLU A 127 -4.03 -3.28 -2.50
N HIS A 128 -4.86 -2.31 -2.16
CA HIS A 128 -6.20 -2.57 -1.65
C HIS A 128 -7.03 -3.39 -2.66
N ARG A 129 -6.77 -3.28 -3.97
CA ARG A 129 -7.45 -4.10 -4.99
C ARG A 129 -7.32 -5.60 -4.73
N LEU A 130 -6.18 -6.05 -4.20
CA LEU A 130 -5.94 -7.47 -3.89
C LEU A 130 -6.71 -7.91 -2.65
N ALA A 131 -6.79 -7.03 -1.65
CA ALA A 131 -7.50 -7.25 -0.40
C ALA A 131 -9.01 -6.91 -0.47
N CYS A 132 -9.47 -6.33 -1.58
CA CYS A 132 -10.85 -5.89 -1.75
C CYS A 132 -11.80 -7.09 -1.88
N PRO A 133 -12.80 -7.22 -0.99
CA PRO A 133 -13.72 -8.36 -1.00
C PRO A 133 -14.65 -8.36 -2.22
N ALA A 134 -14.92 -7.18 -2.81
CA ALA A 134 -15.77 -7.04 -3.99
C ALA A 134 -15.07 -7.38 -5.32
N GLN A 135 -13.76 -7.67 -5.32
CA GLN A 135 -13.01 -8.04 -6.52
C GLN A 135 -12.99 -9.56 -6.70
N PRO A 136 -13.42 -10.13 -7.84
CA PRO A 136 -13.37 -11.57 -8.08
C PRO A 136 -11.94 -11.98 -8.48
N LEU A 137 -11.09 -12.24 -7.49
CA LEU A 137 -9.72 -12.71 -7.69
C LEU A 137 -9.63 -14.21 -7.35
N PRO A 138 -8.73 -14.97 -8.00
CA PRO A 138 -8.42 -16.32 -7.56
C PRO A 138 -7.85 -16.29 -6.14
N ASP A 139 -7.85 -17.45 -5.47
CA ASP A 139 -7.08 -17.59 -4.24
C ASP A 139 -5.60 -17.38 -4.55
N LEU A 140 -5.07 -16.24 -4.11
CA LEU A 140 -3.69 -15.85 -4.36
C LEU A 140 -2.77 -16.54 -3.35
N TRP A 141 -2.69 -16.02 -2.12
CA TRP A 141 -1.87 -16.60 -1.06
C TRP A 141 -2.63 -16.65 0.26
N PRO A 142 -2.37 -17.62 1.16
CA PRO A 142 -3.26 -17.95 2.27
C PRO A 142 -3.65 -16.76 3.17
N TRP A 143 -2.68 -15.91 3.52
CA TRP A 143 -2.95 -14.77 4.38
C TRP A 143 -3.77 -13.67 3.69
N LEU A 144 -3.73 -13.56 2.35
CA LEU A 144 -4.60 -12.61 1.62
C LEU A 144 -6.05 -13.05 1.68
N THR A 145 -6.30 -14.34 1.54
CA THR A 145 -7.66 -14.89 1.64
C THR A 145 -8.25 -14.56 3.01
N SER A 146 -7.47 -14.72 4.08
CA SER A 146 -7.89 -14.30 5.43
C SER A 146 -8.15 -12.79 5.53
N LEU A 147 -7.26 -11.96 4.97
CA LEU A 147 -7.42 -10.50 4.95
C LEU A 147 -8.67 -10.07 4.19
N ARG A 148 -8.93 -10.67 3.02
CA ARG A 148 -10.16 -10.43 2.24
C ARG A 148 -11.41 -10.78 3.04
N GLY A 149 -11.37 -11.87 3.80
CA GLY A 149 -12.46 -12.27 4.70
C GLY A 149 -12.69 -11.29 5.87
N GLU A 150 -11.62 -10.69 6.42
CA GLU A 150 -11.77 -9.58 7.37
C GLU A 150 -12.39 -8.36 6.71
N ASN A 151 -11.89 -7.97 5.55
CA ASN A 151 -12.42 -6.81 4.83
C ASN A 151 -13.88 -6.98 4.44
N ALA A 152 -14.32 -8.19 4.07
CA ALA A 152 -15.74 -8.48 3.85
C ALA A 152 -16.57 -8.18 5.12
N ARG A 153 -16.15 -8.73 6.27
CA ARG A 153 -16.82 -8.49 7.56
C ARG A 153 -16.78 -7.01 7.98
N GLN A 154 -15.70 -6.29 7.67
CA GLN A 154 -15.61 -4.85 7.91
C GLN A 154 -16.58 -4.07 7.02
N ALA A 155 -16.71 -4.45 5.75
CA ALA A 155 -17.62 -3.79 4.81
C ALA A 155 -19.08 -3.99 5.26
N GLU A 156 -19.46 -5.22 5.62
CA GLU A 156 -20.79 -5.54 6.14
C GLU A 156 -21.15 -4.67 7.37
N ARG A 157 -20.27 -4.58 8.37
CA ARG A 157 -20.48 -3.75 9.56
C ARG A 157 -20.68 -2.26 9.26
N ARG A 158 -20.19 -1.77 8.13
CA ARG A 158 -20.37 -0.37 7.73
C ARG A 158 -21.71 -0.12 7.06
N ASP A 159 -22.22 -1.12 6.37
CA ASP A 159 -23.52 -1.06 5.70
C ASP A 159 -24.67 -1.31 6.69
N ASP A 160 -24.38 -1.96 7.83
CA ASP A 160 -25.33 -2.09 8.93
C ASP A 160 -25.80 -0.71 9.43
N PRO A 161 -27.11 -0.48 9.53
CA PRO A 161 -27.65 0.77 10.06
C PRO A 161 -27.08 1.04 11.44
N LYS A 162 -26.53 2.24 11.65
CA LYS A 162 -26.13 2.70 12.98
C LYS A 162 -27.33 2.55 13.91
N LEU A 163 -27.23 1.66 14.90
CA LEU A 163 -28.26 1.51 15.92
C LEU A 163 -28.55 2.89 16.53
N PRO A 164 -29.84 3.23 16.77
CA PRO A 164 -30.17 4.46 17.47
C PRO A 164 -29.44 4.47 18.82
N PRO A 165 -29.00 5.66 19.28
CA PRO A 165 -28.37 5.76 20.60
C PRO A 165 -29.30 5.12 21.65
N PRO A 166 -28.74 4.39 22.63
CA PRO A 166 -29.54 3.80 23.69
C PRO A 166 -30.35 4.92 24.39
N PRO A 167 -31.58 4.63 24.85
CA PRO A 167 -32.37 5.60 25.62
C PRO A 167 -31.56 6.12 26.81
N GLU A 168 -31.58 7.43 27.02
CA GLU A 168 -30.87 8.12 28.12
C GLU A 168 -31.39 7.71 29.52
N GLU A 169 -32.58 7.11 29.58
CA GLU A 169 -33.19 6.63 30.83
C GLU A 169 -32.88 5.16 31.05
N TRP A 170 -31.90 4.91 31.91
CA TRP A 170 -31.78 3.63 32.59
C TRP A 170 -32.89 3.56 33.64
N PRO A 171 -33.66 2.46 33.73
CA PRO A 171 -34.65 2.33 34.78
C PRO A 171 -33.96 2.40 36.14
N ASP A 172 -34.43 3.32 36.98
CA ASP A 172 -33.95 3.50 38.35
C ASP A 172 -34.12 2.16 39.08
N ALA A 173 -33.00 1.53 39.45
CA ALA A 173 -33.02 0.32 40.26
C ALA A 173 -33.35 0.76 41.69
N GLY A 174 -34.65 0.68 42.02
CA GLY A 174 -35.21 1.10 43.30
C GLY A 174 -34.66 0.41 44.54
#